data_AF-A0A197K0C9-F1
#
_entry.id   AF-A0A197K0C9-F1
#
_cell.length_a   1.000
_cell.length_b   1.000
_cell.length_c   1.000
_cell.angle_alpha   90.00
_cell.angle_beta   90.00
_cell.angle_gamma   90.00
#
_symmetry.space_group_name_H-M   'P 1'
#
loop_
_entity.id
_entity.type
_entity.pdbx_description
1 polymer ?
#
loop_
_entity_poly.entity_id
_entity_poly.type
_entity_poly.pdbx_seq_one_letter_code
_entity_poly.pdbx_strand_id
1 'polypeptide(L)' 'MAHHQYATGNYSGGWLYTGMSIRIAQDIGLHRQDVNVDEPEEAEVRKRLWWSLYMADRLGSAILGRPMTLRDEGFNVQMP' A
#
# COMPACT_ATOMS: atom_id res chain seq x y z
N MET A 1 -0.53 -8.86 10.13
CA MET A 1 0.00 -10.16 9.63
C MET A 1 1.20 -10.00 8.70
N ALA A 2 1.21 -9.08 7.72
CA ALA A 2 2.38 -8.84 6.86
C ALA A 2 3.67 -8.48 7.64
N HIS A 3 3.61 -7.54 8.60
CA HIS A 3 4.75 -7.18 9.45
C HIS A 3 5.33 -8.35 10.25
N HIS A 4 4.50 -9.31 10.65
CA HIS A 4 4.93 -10.49 11.42
C HIS A 4 5.72 -11.49 10.57
N GLN A 5 5.42 -11.60 9.26
CA GLN A 5 6.16 -12.47 8.36
C GLN A 5 7.52 -11.90 7.94
N TYR A 6 7.64 -10.58 7.82
CA TYR A 6 8.94 -9.91 7.65
C TYR A 6 9.86 -10.14 8.86
N ALA A 7 9.31 -10.13 10.08
CA ALA A 7 10.07 -10.35 11.31
C ALA A 7 10.53 -11.80 11.53
N THR A 8 9.84 -12.78 10.92
CA THR A 8 10.14 -14.22 11.02
C THR A 8 10.99 -14.75 9.86
N GLY A 9 11.52 -13.88 9.00
CA GLY A 9 12.38 -14.25 7.87
C GLY A 9 11.65 -14.86 6.67
N ASN A 10 10.31 -14.86 6.67
CA ASN A 10 9.51 -15.30 5.53
C ASN A 10 9.18 -14.11 4.61
N TYR A 11 10.24 -13.56 4.03
CA TYR A 11 10.21 -12.38 3.18
C TYR A 11 9.32 -12.55 1.92
N SER A 12 9.24 -13.79 1.41
CA SER A 12 8.39 -14.12 0.26
C SER A 12 6.91 -13.99 0.58
N GLY A 13 6.48 -14.41 1.77
CA GLY A 13 5.09 -14.27 2.22
C GLY A 13 4.74 -12.80 2.47
N GLY A 14 5.63 -12.03 3.10
CA GLY A 14 5.47 -10.59 3.28
C GLY A 14 5.20 -9.84 1.97
N TRP A 15 5.99 -10.12 0.93
CA TRP A 15 5.81 -9.53 -0.40
C TRP A 15 4.46 -9.92 -1.05
N LEU A 16 4.06 -11.19 -0.96
CA LEU A 16 2.77 -11.65 -1.49
C LEU A 16 1.58 -10.98 -0.79
N TYR A 17 1.63 -10.85 0.54
CA TYR A 17 0.59 -10.16 1.30
C TYR A 17 0.53 -8.68 0.95
N THR A 18 1.67 -8.01 0.79
CA THR A 18 1.71 -6.61 0.35
C THR A 18 1.04 -6.45 -1.03
N GLY A 19 1.39 -7.30 -2.00
CA GLY A 19 0.76 -7.28 -3.32
C GLY A 19 -0.77 -7.54 -3.29
N MET A 20 -1.22 -8.43 -2.41
CA MET A 20 -2.65 -8.69 -2.21
C MET A 20 -3.37 -7.47 -1.58
N SER A 21 -2.79 -6.88 -0.54
CA SER A 21 -3.33 -5.68 0.10
C SER A 21 -3.41 -4.50 -0.86
N ILE A 22 -2.44 -4.32 -1.75
CA ILE A 22 -2.46 -3.29 -2.79
C ILE A 22 -3.64 -3.49 -3.74
N ARG A 23 -3.89 -4.72 -4.19
CA ARG A 23 -5.03 -5.01 -5.06
C ARG A 23 -6.37 -4.72 -4.38
N ILE A 24 -6.52 -5.10 -3.11
CA ILE A 24 -7.71 -4.78 -2.32
C ILE A 24 -7.87 -3.26 -2.17
N ALA A 25 -6.80 -2.54 -1.86
CA ALA A 25 -6.81 -1.08 -1.75
C ALA A 25 -7.21 -0.41 -3.07
N GLN A 26 -6.76 -0.96 -4.22
CA GLN A 26 -7.17 -0.49 -5.53
C GLN A 26 -8.66 -0.75 -5.80
N ASP A 27 -9.14 -1.94 -5.48
CA ASP A 27 -10.54 -2.36 -5.66
C ASP A 27 -11.52 -1.43 -4.91
N ILE A 28 -11.20 -1.07 -3.67
CA ILE A 28 -12.00 -0.12 -2.86
C ILE A 28 -11.68 1.37 -3.16
N GLY A 29 -10.84 1.64 -4.16
CA GLY A 29 -10.58 3.00 -4.64
C GLY A 29 -9.62 3.85 -3.81
N LEU A 30 -8.80 3.28 -2.91
CA LEU A 30 -7.83 4.05 -2.11
C LEU A 30 -6.76 4.76 -2.93
N HIS A 31 -6.50 4.30 -4.16
CA HIS A 31 -5.56 4.90 -5.10
C HIS A 31 -6.07 6.18 -5.79
N ARG A 32 -7.32 6.56 -5.53
CA ARG A 32 -8.01 7.68 -6.17
C ARG A 32 -8.30 8.78 -5.14
N GLN A 33 -7.90 10.01 -5.46
CA GLN A 33 -8.21 11.19 -4.66
C GLN A 33 -9.67 11.62 -4.82
N ASP A 34 -10.30 11.28 -5.94
CA ASP A 34 -11.63 11.73 -6.35
C ASP A 34 -12.79 11.06 -5.59
N VAL A 35 -12.51 10.19 -4.60
CA VAL A 35 -13.56 9.58 -3.81
C VAL A 35 -14.05 10.61 -2.79
N ASN A 36 -15.26 11.13 -3.02
CA ASN A 36 -15.93 12.00 -2.06
C ASN A 36 -16.21 11.19 -0.79
N VAL A 37 -15.47 11.50 0.28
CA VAL A 37 -15.69 10.96 1.61
C VAL A 37 -16.34 12.07 2.41
N ASP A 38 -17.54 11.81 2.92
CA ASP A 38 -18.31 12.80 3.66
C ASP A 38 -17.63 13.17 5.00
N GLU A 39 -16.80 12.27 5.52
CA GLU A 39 -16.06 12.43 6.77
C GLU A 39 -14.56 12.74 6.53
N PRO A 40 -14.06 13.91 6.96
CA PRO A 40 -12.65 14.29 6.81
C PRO A 40 -11.66 13.36 7.50
N GLU A 41 -12.04 12.79 8.65
CA GLU A 41 -11.20 11.83 9.39
C GLU A 41 -11.00 10.54 8.58
N GLU A 42 -12.09 10.02 8.00
CA GLU A 42 -12.04 8.85 7.14
C GLU A 42 -11.18 9.12 5.89
N ALA A 43 -11.28 10.31 5.29
CA ALA A 43 -10.44 10.70 4.16
C ALA A 43 -8.94 10.63 4.51
N GLU A 44 -8.55 11.13 5.69
CA GLU A 44 -7.16 11.09 6.15
C GLU A 44 -6.69 9.66 6.45
N VAL A 45 -7.53 8.82 7.06
CA VAL A 45 -7.22 7.40 7.28
C VAL A 45 -6.97 6.68 5.95
N ARG A 46 -7.81 6.94 4.94
CA ARG A 46 -7.68 6.35 3.60
C ARG A 46 -6.38 6.75 2.92
N LYS A 47 -5.99 8.04 2.99
CA LYS A 47 -4.68 8.51 2.50
C LYS A 47 -3.52 7.82 3.22
N ARG A 48 -3.55 7.77 4.55
CA ARG A 48 -2.48 7.13 5.36
C ARG A 48 -2.33 5.64 5.04
N LEU A 49 -3.45 4.93 4.85
CA LEU A 49 -3.43 3.52 4.45
C LEU A 49 -2.77 3.34 3.07
N TRP A 50 -3.12 4.18 2.09
CA TRP A 50 -2.51 4.13 0.76
C TRP A 50 -0.98 4.33 0.83
N TRP A 51 -0.53 5.38 1.51
CA TRP A 51 0.89 5.68 1.64
C TRP A 51 1.66 4.63 2.45
N SER A 52 1.01 3.97 3.42
CA SER A 52 1.61 2.86 4.16
C SER A 52 1.88 1.65 3.26
N LEU A 53 0.93 1.32 2.37
CA LEU A 53 1.10 0.24 1.38
C LEU A 53 2.19 0.57 0.36
N TYR A 54 2.22 1.82 -0.11
CA TYR A 54 3.24 2.30 -1.02
C TYR A 54 4.66 2.18 -0.43
N MET A 55 4.84 2.60 0.82
CA MET A 55 6.11 2.44 1.54
C MET A 55 6.47 0.97 1.76
N ALA A 56 5.50 0.12 2.12
CA ALA A 56 5.74 -1.30 2.29
C ALA A 56 6.19 -1.99 1.00
N ASP A 57 5.62 -1.64 -0.15
CA ASP A 57 6.01 -2.16 -1.47
C ASP A 57 7.43 -1.73 -1.85
N ARG A 58 7.78 -0.44 -1.65
CA ARG A 58 9.12 0.08 -1.93
C ARG A 58 10.19 -0.53 -1.03
N LEU A 59 9.95 -0.56 0.28
CA LEU A 59 10.89 -1.14 1.24
C LEU A 59 11.05 -2.65 1.01
N GLY A 60 9.95 -3.37 0.82
CA GLY A 60 9.99 -4.81 0.52
C GLY A 60 10.74 -5.11 -0.77
N SER A 61 10.50 -4.31 -1.82
CA SER A 61 11.20 -4.43 -3.11
C SER A 61 12.69 -4.13 -3.00
N ALA A 62 13.07 -3.08 -2.28
CA ALA A 62 14.46 -2.69 -2.05
C ALA A 62 15.24 -3.72 -1.24
N ILE A 63 14.64 -4.28 -0.19
CA ILE A 63 15.27 -5.29 0.68
C ILE A 63 15.45 -6.62 -0.04
N LEU A 64 14.49 -6.99 -0.90
CA LEU A 64 14.44 -8.33 -1.53
C LEU A 64 14.92 -8.35 -2.99
N GLY A 65 15.30 -7.19 -3.56
CA GLY A 65 15.66 -7.05 -4.97
C GLY A 65 14.51 -7.38 -5.93
N ARG A 66 13.26 -7.24 -5.47
CA ARG A 66 12.06 -7.54 -6.27
C ARG A 66 11.55 -6.28 -6.98
N PRO A 67 10.84 -6.42 -8.11
CA PRO A 67 10.22 -5.28 -8.76
C PRO A 67 9.08 -4.71 -7.90
N MET A 68 8.98 -3.38 -7.89
CA MET A 68 7.88 -2.65 -7.27
C MET A 68 6.57 -2.95 -7.99
N THR A 69 5.51 -3.13 -7.20
CA THR A 69 4.14 -3.34 -7.69
C THR A 69 3.50 -2.01 -8.06
N LEU A 70 3.75 -0.98 -7.27
CA LEU A 70 3.16 0.36 -7.44
C LEU A 70 4.08 1.26 -8.26
N ARG A 71 3.51 1.87 -9.29
CA ARG A 71 4.14 2.93 -10.07
C ARG A 71 3.46 4.26 -9.80
N ASP A 72 4.22 5.34 -9.86
CA ASP A 72 3.75 6.67 -9.47
C ASP A 72 2.68 7.20 -10.42
N GLU A 73 2.60 6.70 -11.65
CA GLU A 73 1.55 7.07 -12.62
C GLU A 73 0.19 6.38 -12.36
N GLY A 74 0.15 5.39 -11.46
CA GLY A 74 -1.03 4.54 -11.21
C GLY A 74 -2.01 5.07 -10.16
N PHE A 75 -1.72 6.21 -9.53
CA PHE A 75 -2.53 6.80 -8.46
C PHE A 75 -2.40 8.33 -8.44
N ASN A 76 -3.37 9.01 -7.83
CA ASN A 76 -3.37 10.48 -7.71
C ASN A 76 -3.55 10.99 -6.27
N VAL A 77 -3.34 10.13 -5.28
CA VAL A 77 -3.45 10.47 -3.85
C VAL A 77 -2.36 11.44 -3.42
N GLN A 78 -2.74 12.59 -2.85
CA GLN A 78 -1.80 13.56 -2.28
C GLN A 78 -1.14 13.01 -1.01
N MET A 79 0.11 13.43 -0.75
CA MET A 79 0.78 13.12 0.51
C MET A 79 -0.01 13.74 1.70
N PRO A 80 -0.08 13.04 2.85
CA PRO A 80 -0.74 13.56 4.06
C PRO A 80 -0.02 14.78 4.64
#